data_AF-W4VAP7-F1
#
_entry.id   AF-W4VAP7-F1
#
_cell.length_a   1.000
_cell.length_b   1.000
_cell.length_c   1.000
_cell.angle_alpha   90.00
_cell.angle_beta   90.00
_cell.angle_gamma   90.00
#
_symmetry.space_group_name_H-M   'P 1'
#
loop_
_entity.id
_entity.type
_entity.pdbx_description
1 polymer ?
#
loop_
_entity_poly.entity_id
_entity_poly.type
_entity_poly.pdbx_seq_one_letter_code
_entity_poly.pdbx_strand_id
1 'polypeptide(L)'
;MNSVMEYLSRMPESDDRNVLLNNFSYETYPHLISLSGYNRLLSIAKKPTIELMEGEAAVYMDTGFVSPAKLEMLNQILAQNPEVQIAGENYHLVGTVQSTDLVTDSSITLSFALIVPDTDFERFTVNDYDIYLNAVLNPEQVAGKSLLRAILEANEKLDAAGLIYESYLQNMGRQLFYIVAASYITIYLAIIFLIIANTIIGVQFLTWQQKTGRRYKTLIRLGASYETLCYSAGKQIRWYFGIPTAVAAISSIFGIRALFSGLLSSRTKNNIPAMIMISAAMVLLLCVVECIYMVAVKKSGNRYILSLMVPEREE
;
A
#
# COMPACT_ATOMS: atom_id res chain seq x y z
N MET A 1 -23.85 -4.35 -15.03
CA MET A 1 -23.02 -3.19 -15.44
C MET A 1 -22.62 -3.19 -16.93
N ASN A 2 -23.34 -3.88 -17.82
CA ASN A 2 -22.89 -4.06 -19.22
C ASN A 2 -22.79 -2.74 -20.00
N SER A 3 -23.78 -1.85 -19.87
CA SER A 3 -23.75 -0.54 -20.55
C SER A 3 -22.57 0.32 -20.08
N VAL A 4 -22.33 0.39 -18.76
CA VAL A 4 -21.18 1.10 -18.17
C VAL A 4 -19.85 0.57 -18.71
N MET A 5 -19.72 -0.77 -18.81
CA MET A 5 -18.55 -1.43 -19.38
C MET A 5 -18.34 -1.10 -20.86
N GLU A 6 -19.43 -1.03 -21.63
CA GLU A 6 -19.39 -0.63 -23.05
C GLU A 6 -18.93 0.82 -23.22
N TYR A 7 -19.46 1.76 -22.42
CA TYR A 7 -18.99 3.15 -22.44
C TYR A 7 -17.51 3.26 -22.05
N LEU A 8 -17.08 2.55 -21.00
CA LEU A 8 -15.67 2.50 -20.60
C LEU A 8 -14.77 1.98 -21.72
N SER A 9 -15.20 0.95 -22.46
CA SER A 9 -14.42 0.34 -23.54
C SER A 9 -14.16 1.30 -24.72
N ARG A 10 -15.05 2.29 -24.92
CA ARG A 10 -14.94 3.30 -25.98
C ARG A 10 -14.04 4.48 -25.61
N MET A 11 -13.70 4.63 -24.33
CA MET A 11 -12.81 5.70 -23.86
C MET A 11 -11.34 5.44 -24.23
N PRO A 12 -10.51 6.50 -24.37
CA PRO A 12 -9.09 6.37 -24.66
C PRO A 12 -8.36 5.44 -23.67
N GLU A 13 -7.35 4.73 -24.17
CA GLU A 13 -6.56 3.81 -23.34
C GLU A 13 -5.88 4.53 -22.18
N SER A 14 -6.14 4.06 -20.96
CA SER A 14 -5.46 4.51 -19.76
C SER A 14 -5.46 3.42 -18.69
N ASP A 15 -4.49 3.48 -17.78
CA ASP A 15 -4.43 2.56 -16.63
C ASP A 15 -5.70 2.65 -15.77
N ASP A 16 -6.20 3.87 -15.57
CA ASP A 16 -7.41 4.11 -14.77
C ASP A 16 -8.65 3.48 -15.41
N ARG A 17 -8.79 3.54 -16.75
CA ARG A 17 -9.85 2.81 -17.50
C ARG A 17 -9.74 1.30 -17.33
N ASN A 18 -8.54 0.74 -17.49
CA ASN A 18 -8.33 -0.71 -17.39
C ASN A 18 -8.63 -1.23 -15.97
N VAL A 19 -8.28 -0.45 -14.95
CA VAL A 19 -8.64 -0.78 -13.55
C VAL A 19 -10.16 -0.75 -13.35
N LEU A 20 -10.86 0.25 -13.89
CA LEU A 20 -12.34 0.30 -13.79
C LEU A 20 -13.01 -0.87 -14.51
N LEU A 21 -12.56 -1.22 -15.70
CA LEU A 21 -13.05 -2.40 -16.43
C LEU A 21 -12.85 -3.68 -15.63
N ASN A 22 -11.66 -3.88 -15.05
CA ASN A 22 -11.40 -5.02 -14.21
C ASN A 22 -12.32 -5.04 -12.97
N ASN A 23 -12.45 -3.94 -12.26
CA ASN A 23 -13.25 -3.89 -11.03
C ASN A 23 -14.73 -4.17 -11.30
N PHE A 24 -15.32 -3.51 -12.31
CA PHE A 24 -16.72 -3.72 -12.66
C PHE A 24 -17.01 -5.06 -13.31
N SER A 25 -16.01 -5.79 -13.82
CA SER A 25 -16.23 -7.17 -14.31
C SER A 25 -16.56 -8.17 -13.20
N TYR A 26 -16.16 -7.89 -11.95
CA TYR A 26 -16.45 -8.74 -10.80
C TYR A 26 -17.64 -8.24 -9.98
N GLU A 27 -18.15 -7.04 -10.27
CA GLU A 27 -19.23 -6.40 -9.52
C GLU A 27 -20.59 -6.99 -9.91
N THR A 28 -20.92 -8.12 -9.29
CA THR A 28 -22.12 -8.91 -9.56
C THR A 28 -23.21 -8.72 -8.51
N TYR A 29 -22.86 -8.23 -7.32
CA TYR A 29 -23.79 -8.02 -6.21
C TYR A 29 -23.41 -6.76 -5.42
N PRO A 30 -23.70 -5.56 -5.97
CA PRO A 30 -23.29 -4.31 -5.34
C PRO A 30 -24.06 -4.07 -4.04
N HIS A 31 -23.39 -3.43 -3.08
CA HIS A 31 -24.07 -2.95 -1.88
C HIS A 31 -25.14 -1.90 -2.23
N LEU A 32 -26.22 -1.87 -1.45
CA LEU A 32 -27.29 -0.90 -1.61
C LEU A 32 -27.28 0.10 -0.46
N ILE A 33 -27.67 1.33 -0.75
CA ILE A 33 -27.85 2.41 0.22
C ILE A 33 -29.23 3.02 -0.01
N SER A 34 -29.99 3.22 1.05
CA SER A 34 -31.29 3.88 0.93
C SER A 34 -31.14 5.37 0.65
N LEU A 35 -31.98 5.90 -0.25
CA LEU A 35 -31.98 7.32 -0.62
C LEU A 35 -32.20 8.22 0.60
N SER A 36 -33.17 7.91 1.46
CA SER A 36 -33.43 8.70 2.68
C SER A 36 -32.25 8.70 3.64
N GLY A 37 -31.60 7.54 3.83
CA GLY A 37 -30.42 7.40 4.69
C GLY A 37 -29.24 8.22 4.18
N TYR A 38 -28.97 8.15 2.88
CA TYR A 38 -27.90 8.93 2.26
C TYR A 38 -28.20 10.44 2.29
N ASN A 39 -29.43 10.87 2.04
CA ASN A 39 -29.81 12.28 2.11
C ASN A 39 -29.76 12.85 3.52
N ARG A 40 -30.03 12.04 4.55
CA ARG A 40 -29.82 12.42 5.96
C ARG A 40 -28.35 12.75 6.20
N LEU A 41 -27.45 11.93 5.67
CA LEU A 41 -26.01 12.09 5.78
C LEU A 41 -25.52 13.36 5.04
N LEU A 42 -26.00 13.60 3.82
CA LEU A 42 -25.72 14.84 3.08
C LEU A 42 -26.18 16.08 3.84
N SER A 43 -27.38 16.03 4.43
CA SER A 43 -27.95 17.13 5.21
C SER A 43 -27.10 17.47 6.44
N ILE A 44 -26.65 16.44 7.18
CA ILE A 44 -25.74 16.60 8.32
C ILE A 44 -24.40 17.20 7.87
N ALA A 45 -23.90 16.78 6.70
CA ALA A 45 -22.69 17.31 6.09
C ALA A 45 -22.87 18.69 5.41
N LYS A 46 -24.09 19.28 5.48
CA LYS A 46 -24.46 20.54 4.81
C LYS A 46 -24.21 20.54 3.30
N LYS A 47 -24.42 19.38 2.66
CA LYS A 47 -24.34 19.18 1.21
C LYS A 47 -25.75 19.13 0.60
N PRO A 48 -25.92 19.48 -0.69
CA PRO A 48 -27.20 19.34 -1.36
C PRO A 48 -27.62 17.87 -1.40
N THR A 49 -28.89 17.60 -1.12
CA THR A 49 -29.51 16.28 -1.24
C THR A 49 -29.67 15.90 -2.72
N ILE A 50 -29.83 14.61 -2.97
CA ILE A 50 -30.12 14.06 -4.28
C ILE A 50 -31.57 13.57 -4.34
N GLU A 51 -32.15 13.60 -5.53
CA GLU A 51 -33.49 13.09 -5.81
C GLU A 51 -33.36 12.00 -6.87
N LEU A 52 -34.09 10.89 -6.70
CA LEU A 52 -34.14 9.77 -7.63
C LEU A 52 -35.61 9.45 -7.91
N MET A 53 -35.94 9.27 -9.18
CA MET A 53 -37.25 8.77 -9.60
C MET A 53 -37.29 7.24 -9.60
N GLU A 54 -38.48 6.67 -9.81
CA GLU A 54 -38.65 5.23 -10.01
C GLU A 54 -37.83 4.75 -11.22
N GLY A 55 -37.06 3.67 -11.05
CA GLY A 55 -36.15 3.18 -12.09
C GLY A 55 -34.84 3.96 -12.22
N GLU A 56 -34.53 4.87 -11.29
CA GLU A 56 -33.24 5.57 -11.23
C GLU A 56 -32.40 5.13 -10.03
N ALA A 57 -31.08 5.11 -10.20
CA ALA A 57 -30.13 4.86 -9.12
C ALA A 57 -28.93 5.81 -9.22
N ALA A 58 -28.36 6.20 -8.08
CA ALA A 58 -27.10 6.94 -8.05
C ALA A 58 -25.94 6.00 -7.67
N VAL A 59 -24.73 6.35 -8.13
CA VAL A 59 -23.52 5.58 -7.82
C VAL A 59 -22.82 6.17 -6.61
N TYR A 60 -22.51 5.32 -5.63
CA TYR A 60 -21.62 5.63 -4.52
C TYR A 60 -20.27 4.95 -4.69
N MET A 61 -19.19 5.70 -4.49
CA MET A 61 -17.84 5.16 -4.37
C MET A 61 -17.03 6.00 -3.37
N ASP A 62 -16.41 5.34 -2.41
CA ASP A 62 -15.57 5.99 -1.42
C ASP A 62 -14.30 6.63 -2.05
N THR A 63 -13.88 7.77 -1.51
CA THR A 63 -12.73 8.53 -2.00
C THR A 63 -11.39 7.77 -1.91
N GLY A 64 -11.33 6.68 -1.15
CA GLY A 64 -10.21 5.76 -1.07
C GLY A 64 -10.00 4.93 -2.32
N PHE A 65 -11.07 4.69 -3.08
CA PHE A 65 -11.07 3.81 -4.26
C PHE A 65 -11.09 4.58 -5.59
N VAL A 66 -11.38 5.88 -5.56
CA VAL A 66 -11.54 6.71 -6.77
C VAL A 66 -10.50 7.82 -6.84
N SER A 67 -9.69 7.86 -7.91
CA SER A 67 -8.86 9.03 -8.25
C SER A 67 -9.68 10.13 -8.92
N PRO A 68 -9.17 11.38 -8.94
CA PRO A 68 -9.78 12.46 -9.73
C PRO A 68 -10.03 12.08 -11.20
N ALA A 69 -9.07 11.41 -11.85
CA ALA A 69 -9.21 10.96 -13.24
C ALA A 69 -10.30 9.88 -13.40
N LYS A 70 -10.38 8.91 -12.48
CA LYS A 70 -11.46 7.91 -12.48
C LYS A 70 -12.83 8.56 -12.23
N LEU A 71 -12.90 9.50 -11.30
CA LEU A 71 -14.11 10.25 -10.99
C LEU A 71 -14.64 10.99 -12.22
N GLU A 72 -13.74 11.65 -12.97
CA GLU A 72 -14.09 12.33 -14.19
C GLU A 72 -14.61 11.37 -15.26
N MET A 73 -13.93 10.25 -15.50
CA MET A 73 -14.39 9.21 -16.43
C MET A 73 -15.78 8.69 -16.05
N LEU A 74 -15.99 8.38 -14.77
CA LEU A 74 -17.28 7.87 -14.27
C LEU A 74 -18.38 8.93 -14.43
N ASN A 75 -18.12 10.19 -14.09
CA ASN A 75 -19.10 11.26 -14.25
C ASN A 75 -19.44 11.50 -15.73
N GLN A 76 -18.48 11.35 -16.65
CA GLN A 76 -18.76 11.41 -18.10
C GLN A 76 -19.68 10.28 -18.56
N ILE A 77 -19.53 9.08 -17.98
CA ILE A 77 -20.40 7.93 -18.27
C ILE A 77 -21.80 8.15 -17.69
N LEU A 78 -21.89 8.57 -16.42
CA LEU A 78 -23.16 8.83 -15.75
C LEU A 78 -23.97 9.95 -16.46
N ALA A 79 -23.30 10.92 -17.08
CA ALA A 79 -23.97 11.94 -17.90
C ALA A 79 -24.71 11.36 -19.13
N GLN A 80 -24.44 10.11 -19.53
CA GLN A 80 -25.16 9.40 -20.59
C GLN A 80 -26.37 8.59 -20.07
N ASN A 81 -26.63 8.61 -18.75
CA ASN A 81 -27.67 7.83 -18.08
C ASN A 81 -27.65 6.33 -18.46
N PRO A 82 -26.51 5.65 -18.26
CA PRO A 82 -26.34 4.27 -18.71
C PRO A 82 -27.34 3.35 -18.04
N GLU A 83 -27.88 2.42 -18.81
CA GLU A 83 -28.83 1.41 -18.32
C GLU A 83 -28.09 0.26 -17.63
N VAL A 84 -28.58 -0.12 -16.46
CA VAL A 84 -28.06 -1.24 -15.67
C VAL A 84 -29.21 -2.13 -15.22
N GLN A 85 -28.93 -3.41 -15.03
CA GLN A 85 -29.90 -4.33 -14.44
C GLN A 85 -29.62 -4.50 -12.94
N ILE A 86 -30.64 -4.27 -12.12
CA ILE A 86 -30.65 -4.51 -10.68
C ILE A 86 -31.76 -5.54 -10.42
N ALA A 87 -31.42 -6.71 -9.89
CA ALA A 87 -32.36 -7.80 -9.65
C ALA A 87 -33.25 -8.20 -10.87
N GLY A 88 -32.75 -7.99 -12.09
CA GLY A 88 -33.46 -8.31 -13.34
C GLY A 88 -34.36 -7.17 -13.87
N GLU A 89 -34.46 -6.06 -13.16
CA GLU A 89 -35.18 -4.85 -13.60
C GLU A 89 -34.19 -3.81 -14.16
N ASN A 90 -34.66 -3.01 -15.12
CA ASN A 90 -33.84 -2.00 -15.77
C ASN A 90 -33.86 -0.69 -14.97
N TYR A 91 -32.68 -0.18 -14.67
CA TYR A 91 -32.45 1.09 -13.98
C TYR A 91 -31.52 1.98 -14.79
N HIS A 92 -31.69 3.30 -14.68
CA HIS A 92 -30.74 4.28 -15.20
C HIS A 92 -29.86 4.84 -14.08
N LEU A 93 -28.55 4.84 -14.29
CA LEU A 93 -27.64 5.49 -13.36
C LEU A 93 -27.60 6.99 -13.64
N VAL A 94 -27.94 7.81 -12.65
CA VAL A 94 -28.10 9.27 -12.81
C VAL A 94 -27.17 10.08 -11.91
N GLY A 95 -26.98 11.34 -12.27
CA GLY A 95 -26.22 12.31 -11.48
C GLY A 95 -24.72 12.12 -11.55
N THR A 96 -24.02 12.49 -10.48
CA THR A 96 -22.57 12.33 -10.32
C THR A 96 -22.26 11.32 -9.24
N VAL A 97 -21.05 10.74 -9.31
CA VAL A 97 -20.55 9.81 -8.29
C VAL A 97 -20.58 10.47 -6.92
N GLN A 98 -21.27 9.81 -6.01
CA GLN A 98 -21.41 10.17 -4.62
C GLN A 98 -20.24 9.59 -3.80
N SER A 99 -19.62 10.41 -2.95
CA SER A 99 -18.43 10.01 -2.19
C SER A 99 -18.41 10.60 -0.77
N THR A 100 -19.56 10.93 -0.19
CA THR A 100 -19.59 11.41 1.20
C THR A 100 -19.40 10.22 2.14
N ASP A 101 -18.46 10.32 3.07
CA ASP A 101 -18.07 9.23 3.96
C ASP A 101 -19.28 8.67 4.73
N LEU A 102 -19.56 7.37 4.57
CA LEU A 102 -20.68 6.69 5.23
C LEU A 102 -20.37 6.36 6.70
N VAL A 103 -19.12 6.00 6.96
CA VAL A 103 -18.59 5.62 8.25
C VAL A 103 -17.40 6.51 8.58
N THR A 104 -17.04 6.55 9.87
CA THR A 104 -15.89 7.33 10.33
C THR A 104 -14.56 6.60 10.11
N ASP A 105 -14.57 5.29 9.82
CA ASP A 105 -13.38 4.50 9.48
C ASP A 105 -13.29 4.25 7.97
N SER A 106 -12.35 4.91 7.30
CA SER A 106 -12.09 4.69 5.86
C SER A 106 -11.60 3.27 5.51
N SER A 107 -11.28 2.44 6.51
CA SER A 107 -10.82 1.05 6.34
C SER A 107 -11.95 0.04 6.22
N ILE A 108 -13.19 0.43 6.55
CA ILE A 108 -14.40 -0.42 6.52
C ILE A 108 -15.49 0.32 5.72
N THR A 109 -15.10 0.82 4.55
CA THR A 109 -16.00 1.57 3.65
C THR A 109 -16.32 0.74 2.41
N LEU A 110 -17.29 1.22 1.61
CA LEU A 110 -17.75 0.54 0.40
C LEU A 110 -16.95 1.01 -0.81
N SER A 111 -16.31 0.07 -1.52
CA SER A 111 -15.61 0.38 -2.77
C SER A 111 -16.57 0.81 -3.89
N PHE A 112 -17.78 0.24 -3.88
CA PHE A 112 -18.87 0.54 -4.80
C PHE A 112 -20.20 0.21 -4.14
N ALA A 113 -21.19 1.08 -4.31
CA ALA A 113 -22.57 0.84 -3.90
C ALA A 113 -23.54 1.61 -4.81
N LEU A 114 -24.79 1.18 -4.81
CA LEU A 114 -25.88 1.88 -5.49
C LEU A 114 -26.80 2.53 -4.45
N ILE A 115 -27.11 3.80 -4.65
CA ILE A 115 -28.13 4.51 -3.89
C ILE A 115 -29.43 4.38 -4.68
N VAL A 116 -30.46 3.82 -4.04
CA VAL A 116 -31.76 3.51 -4.67
C VAL A 116 -32.90 4.11 -3.86
N PRO A 117 -34.08 4.37 -4.46
CA PRO A 117 -35.27 4.76 -3.73
C PRO A 117 -35.60 3.82 -2.56
N ASP A 118 -36.15 4.33 -1.47
CA ASP A 118 -36.38 3.55 -0.25
C ASP A 118 -37.28 2.32 -0.47
N THR A 119 -38.28 2.44 -1.35
CA THR A 119 -39.15 1.32 -1.76
C THR A 119 -38.39 0.17 -2.40
N ASP A 120 -37.39 0.50 -3.23
CA ASP A 120 -36.55 -0.47 -3.92
C ASP A 120 -35.54 -1.07 -2.96
N PHE A 121 -34.97 -0.25 -2.08
CA PHE A 121 -34.06 -0.70 -1.02
C PHE A 121 -34.72 -1.77 -0.13
N GLU A 122 -35.93 -1.50 0.38
CA GLU A 122 -36.67 -2.45 1.23
C GLU A 122 -37.00 -3.75 0.47
N ARG A 123 -37.42 -3.64 -0.79
CA ARG A 123 -37.76 -4.78 -1.64
C ARG A 123 -36.56 -5.68 -1.93
N PHE A 124 -35.39 -5.10 -2.22
CA PHE A 124 -34.19 -5.84 -2.58
C PHE A 124 -33.45 -6.42 -1.37
N THR A 125 -33.49 -5.74 -0.23
CA THR A 125 -32.78 -6.20 0.99
C THR A 125 -33.62 -7.16 1.83
N VAL A 126 -34.95 -7.15 1.73
CA VAL A 126 -35.84 -8.07 2.47
C VAL A 126 -35.57 -8.03 3.99
N ASN A 127 -35.31 -6.84 4.53
CA ASN A 127 -34.91 -6.60 5.93
C ASN A 127 -33.53 -7.18 6.34
N ASP A 128 -32.71 -7.62 5.39
CA ASP A 128 -31.32 -7.99 5.61
C ASP A 128 -30.41 -6.78 5.35
N TYR A 129 -30.36 -5.86 6.32
CA TYR A 129 -29.51 -4.68 6.26
C TYR A 129 -29.13 -4.18 7.65
N ASP A 130 -27.99 -3.49 7.72
CA ASP A 130 -27.53 -2.82 8.93
C ASP A 130 -27.93 -1.33 8.93
N ILE A 131 -28.30 -0.82 10.12
CA ILE A 131 -28.61 0.61 10.31
C ILE A 131 -27.47 1.26 11.09
N TYR A 132 -26.84 2.25 10.47
CA TYR A 132 -25.81 3.07 11.10
C TYR A 132 -26.40 4.42 11.51
N LEU A 133 -26.29 4.75 12.79
CA LEU A 133 -26.78 6.02 13.35
C LEU A 133 -25.62 7.02 13.48
N ASN A 134 -25.67 8.06 12.65
CA ASN A 134 -24.68 9.12 12.67
C ASN A 134 -25.07 10.22 13.67
N ALA A 135 -24.15 10.58 14.56
CA ALA A 135 -24.32 11.65 15.53
C ALA A 135 -23.25 12.73 15.36
N VAL A 136 -23.64 13.99 15.52
CA VAL A 136 -22.73 15.14 15.53
C VAL A 136 -22.74 15.76 16.91
N LEU A 137 -21.56 16.08 17.42
CA LEU A 137 -21.43 16.78 18.70
C LEU A 137 -22.10 18.16 18.62
N ASN A 138 -22.94 18.47 19.61
CA ASN A 138 -23.57 19.78 19.71
C ASN A 138 -22.48 20.87 19.84
N PRO A 139 -22.41 21.86 18.92
CA PRO A 139 -21.41 22.93 18.95
C PRO A 139 -21.31 23.66 20.30
N GLU A 140 -22.44 23.83 21.01
CA GLU A 140 -22.46 24.47 22.33
C GLU A 140 -21.72 23.67 23.41
N GLN A 141 -21.71 22.34 23.31
CA GLN A 141 -20.99 21.47 24.24
C GLN A 141 -19.48 21.36 23.91
N VAL A 142 -19.11 21.72 22.68
CA VAL A 142 -17.72 21.78 22.20
C VAL A 142 -17.10 23.17 22.47
N ALA A 143 -17.93 24.22 22.57
CA ALA A 143 -17.49 25.59 22.78
C ALA A 143 -16.60 25.70 24.05
N GLY A 144 -15.38 26.21 23.87
CA GLY A 144 -14.40 26.37 24.95
C GLY A 144 -13.63 25.10 25.35
N LYS A 145 -13.87 23.96 24.69
CA LYS A 145 -13.10 22.71 24.87
C LYS A 145 -12.22 22.45 23.65
N SER A 146 -11.12 21.73 23.86
CA SER A 146 -10.42 21.11 22.73
C SER A 146 -11.29 19.99 22.15
N LEU A 147 -11.22 19.80 20.82
CA LEU A 147 -11.98 18.75 20.14
C LEU A 147 -11.69 17.37 20.74
N LEU A 148 -10.43 17.09 21.08
CA LEU A 148 -10.01 15.86 21.75
C LEU A 148 -10.79 15.64 23.06
N ARG A 149 -10.88 16.67 23.91
CA ARG A 149 -11.57 16.58 25.19
C ARG A 149 -13.08 16.41 25.01
N ALA A 150 -13.68 17.11 24.05
CA ALA A 150 -15.10 16.97 23.75
C ALA A 150 -15.45 15.54 23.27
N ILE A 151 -14.61 14.93 22.42
CA ILE A 151 -14.82 13.55 21.97
C ILE A 151 -14.59 12.56 23.11
N LEU A 152 -13.54 12.73 23.93
CA LEU A 152 -13.29 11.85 25.08
C LEU A 152 -14.47 11.85 26.08
N GLU A 153 -14.98 13.02 26.43
CA GLU A 153 -16.14 13.14 27.35
C GLU A 153 -17.43 12.54 26.74
N ALA A 154 -17.60 12.61 25.41
CA ALA A 154 -18.72 11.96 24.73
C ALA A 154 -18.56 10.44 24.74
N ASN A 155 -17.37 9.95 24.42
CA ASN A 155 -17.01 8.54 24.45
C ASN A 155 -17.24 7.93 25.84
N GLU A 156 -16.79 8.58 26.91
CA GLU A 156 -17.01 8.10 28.28
C GLU A 156 -18.50 7.90 28.61
N LYS A 157 -19.37 8.80 28.12
CA LYS A 157 -20.82 8.67 28.32
C LYS A 157 -21.42 7.53 27.50
N LEU A 158 -20.96 7.35 26.26
CA LEU A 158 -21.41 6.26 25.39
C LEU A 158 -20.94 4.89 25.93
N ASP A 159 -19.71 4.83 26.44
CA ASP A 159 -19.14 3.65 27.11
C ASP A 159 -19.94 3.30 28.37
N ALA A 160 -20.25 4.30 29.20
CA ALA A 160 -21.08 4.11 30.40
C ALA A 160 -22.51 3.65 30.08
N ALA A 161 -23.03 4.02 28.91
CA ALA A 161 -24.33 3.55 28.42
C ALA A 161 -24.27 2.15 27.78
N GLY A 162 -23.08 1.57 27.61
CA GLY A 162 -22.89 0.25 26.97
C GLY A 162 -23.20 0.25 25.47
N LEU A 163 -23.12 1.40 24.81
CA LEU A 163 -23.38 1.51 23.38
C LEU A 163 -22.15 1.09 22.56
N ILE A 164 -22.38 0.40 21.46
CA ILE A 164 -21.34 0.13 20.45
C ILE A 164 -21.35 1.32 19.50
N TYR A 165 -20.21 2.00 19.38
CA TYR A 165 -20.06 3.16 18.51
C TYR A 165 -18.65 3.21 17.94
N GLU A 166 -18.50 3.97 16.85
CA GLU A 166 -17.20 4.36 16.33
C GLU A 166 -17.01 5.86 16.56
N SER A 167 -15.83 6.25 17.03
CA SER A 167 -15.45 7.65 17.13
C SER A 167 -14.21 7.96 16.31
N TYR A 168 -14.11 9.22 15.89
CA TYR A 168 -12.95 9.74 15.16
C TYR A 168 -11.61 9.41 15.86
N LEU A 169 -11.57 9.48 17.19
CA LEU A 169 -10.36 9.16 17.96
C LEU A 169 -10.01 7.67 17.93
N GLN A 170 -11.00 6.79 18.05
CA GLN A 170 -10.78 5.35 17.97
C GLN A 170 -10.25 4.97 16.59
N ASN A 171 -10.81 5.56 15.53
CA ASN A 171 -10.41 5.27 14.16
C ASN A 171 -9.03 5.84 13.84
N MET A 172 -8.72 7.05 14.31
CA MET A 172 -7.37 7.59 14.23
C MET A 172 -6.36 6.72 14.99
N GLY A 173 -6.73 6.24 16.18
CA GLY A 173 -5.92 5.30 16.96
C GLY A 173 -5.67 3.99 16.22
N ARG A 174 -6.70 3.43 15.59
CA ARG A 174 -6.63 2.21 14.77
C ARG A 174 -5.73 2.41 13.55
N GLN A 175 -5.89 3.53 12.84
CA GLN A 175 -5.05 3.87 11.69
C GLN A 175 -3.58 4.02 12.10
N LEU A 176 -3.30 4.73 13.20
CA LEU A 176 -1.95 4.85 13.75
C LEU A 176 -1.37 3.49 14.13
N PHE A 177 -2.18 2.63 14.77
CA PHE A 177 -1.77 1.27 15.09
C PHE A 177 -1.38 0.48 13.83
N TYR A 178 -2.20 0.50 12.77
CA TYR A 178 -1.88 -0.18 11.51
C TYR A 178 -0.60 0.37 10.86
N ILE A 179 -0.44 1.69 10.81
CA ILE A 179 0.75 2.32 10.22
C ILE A 179 2.00 1.93 11.02
N VAL A 180 1.94 2.00 12.35
CA VAL A 180 3.07 1.67 13.22
C VAL A 180 3.40 0.18 13.15
N ALA A 181 2.40 -0.70 13.24
CA ALA A 181 2.60 -2.15 13.16
C ALA A 181 3.17 -2.57 11.80
N ALA A 182 2.61 -2.07 10.70
CA ALA A 182 3.10 -2.37 9.36
C ALA A 182 4.53 -1.86 9.16
N SER A 183 4.83 -0.63 9.63
CA SER A 183 6.18 -0.07 9.56
C SER A 183 7.17 -0.89 10.38
N TYR A 184 6.79 -1.28 11.59
CA TYR A 184 7.62 -2.10 12.47
C TYR A 184 7.92 -3.46 11.84
N ILE A 185 6.90 -4.18 11.39
CA ILE A 185 7.05 -5.49 10.73
C ILE A 185 7.94 -5.36 9.49
N THR A 186 7.71 -4.33 8.67
CA THR A 186 8.48 -4.12 7.43
C THR A 186 9.96 -3.84 7.72
N ILE A 187 10.27 -2.92 8.64
CA ILE A 187 11.65 -2.59 9.01
C ILE A 187 12.33 -3.81 9.65
N TYR A 188 11.65 -4.49 10.56
CA TYR A 188 12.15 -5.69 11.23
C TYR A 188 12.50 -6.79 10.22
N LEU A 189 11.58 -7.09 9.30
CA LEU A 189 11.78 -8.11 8.28
C LEU A 189 12.90 -7.73 7.31
N ALA A 190 12.98 -6.46 6.91
CA ALA A 190 14.05 -5.95 6.06
C ALA A 190 15.44 -6.13 6.70
N ILE A 191 15.58 -5.81 7.98
CA ILE A 191 16.84 -6.00 8.73
C ILE A 191 17.19 -7.49 8.83
N ILE A 192 16.21 -8.35 9.13
CA ILE A 192 16.44 -9.80 9.21
C ILE A 192 16.90 -10.36 7.87
N PHE A 193 16.22 -10.01 6.78
CA PHE A 193 16.62 -10.48 5.45
C PHE A 193 18.00 -10.00 5.05
N LEU A 194 18.35 -8.74 5.38
CA LEU A 194 19.69 -8.21 5.17
C LEU A 194 20.75 -9.02 5.93
N ILE A 195 20.51 -9.30 7.23
CA ILE A 195 21.44 -10.08 8.06
C ILE A 195 21.57 -11.51 7.52
N ILE A 196 20.46 -12.18 7.18
CA ILE A 196 20.48 -13.55 6.66
C ILE A 196 21.23 -13.61 5.33
N ALA A 197 20.93 -12.70 4.38
CA ALA A 197 21.60 -12.65 3.09
C ALA A 197 23.11 -12.46 3.25
N ASN A 198 23.53 -11.50 4.08
CA ASN A 198 24.95 -11.23 4.31
C ASN A 198 25.65 -12.39 5.04
N THR A 199 24.95 -13.07 5.93
CA THR A 199 25.47 -14.27 6.60
C THR A 199 25.68 -15.40 5.59
N ILE A 200 24.71 -15.65 4.71
CA ILE A 200 24.81 -16.70 3.68
C ILE A 200 25.98 -16.39 2.72
N ILE A 201 26.05 -15.17 2.18
CA ILE A 201 27.13 -14.78 1.25
C ILE A 201 28.49 -14.82 1.97
N GLY A 202 28.56 -14.34 3.22
CA GLY A 202 29.76 -14.38 4.05
C GLY A 202 30.26 -15.80 4.31
N VAL A 203 29.38 -16.73 4.70
CA VAL A 203 29.73 -18.14 4.94
C VAL A 203 30.18 -18.83 3.64
N GLN A 204 29.50 -18.56 2.52
CA GLN A 204 29.92 -19.09 1.22
C GLN A 204 31.30 -18.57 0.83
N PHE A 205 31.58 -17.29 1.07
CA PHE A 205 32.88 -16.69 0.83
C PHE A 205 33.99 -17.31 1.71
N LEU A 206 33.76 -17.49 3.00
CA LEU A 206 34.72 -18.13 3.90
C LEU A 206 35.02 -19.58 3.48
N THR A 207 33.98 -20.34 3.13
CA THR A 207 34.12 -21.71 2.60
C THR A 207 34.96 -21.72 1.32
N TRP A 208 34.74 -20.74 0.44
CA TRP A 208 35.51 -20.58 -0.78
C TRP A 208 36.98 -20.18 -0.50
N GLN A 209 37.24 -19.32 0.48
CA GLN A 209 38.60 -18.96 0.90
C GLN A 209 39.37 -20.15 1.49
N GLN A 210 38.72 -20.99 2.31
CA GLN A 210 39.35 -22.20 2.86
C GLN A 210 39.80 -23.16 1.74
N LYS A 211 38.94 -23.39 0.73
CA LYS A 211 39.29 -24.20 -0.44
C LYS A 211 40.45 -23.60 -1.24
N THR A 212 40.48 -22.27 -1.36
CA THR A 212 41.50 -21.55 -2.14
C THR A 212 42.82 -21.36 -1.37
N GLY A 213 42.82 -21.47 -0.03
CA GLY A 213 44.00 -21.36 0.82
C GLY A 213 45.15 -22.29 0.42
N ARG A 214 44.83 -23.52 0.00
CA ARG A 214 45.84 -24.47 -0.53
C ARG A 214 46.51 -23.94 -1.80
N ARG A 215 45.75 -23.31 -2.70
CA ARG A 215 46.27 -22.69 -3.93
C ARG A 215 47.13 -21.48 -3.62
N TYR A 216 46.75 -20.66 -2.64
CA TYR A 216 47.56 -19.54 -2.19
C TYR A 216 48.90 -20.03 -1.61
N LYS A 217 48.92 -21.09 -0.78
CA LYS A 217 50.19 -21.69 -0.31
C LYS A 217 51.10 -22.14 -1.47
N THR A 218 50.54 -22.76 -2.52
CA THR A 218 51.31 -23.13 -3.72
C THR A 218 51.87 -21.90 -4.45
N LEU A 219 51.07 -20.86 -4.66
CA LEU A 219 51.50 -19.62 -5.31
C LEU A 219 52.58 -18.89 -4.52
N ILE A 220 52.49 -18.88 -3.18
CA ILE A 220 53.53 -18.31 -2.30
C ILE A 220 54.84 -19.09 -2.46
N ARG A 221 54.78 -20.43 -2.49
CA ARG A 221 55.96 -21.29 -2.75
C ARG A 221 56.56 -21.07 -4.15
N LEU A 222 55.77 -20.65 -5.13
CA LEU A 222 56.21 -20.27 -6.48
C LEU A 222 56.74 -18.81 -6.58
N GLY A 223 56.80 -18.07 -5.46
CA GLY A 223 57.38 -16.73 -5.40
C GLY A 223 56.40 -15.57 -5.58
N ALA A 224 55.08 -15.78 -5.49
CA ALA A 224 54.11 -14.70 -5.59
C ALA A 224 54.19 -13.73 -4.41
N SER A 225 54.26 -12.42 -4.69
CA SER A 225 54.32 -11.38 -3.66
C SER A 225 52.98 -11.17 -2.94
N TYR A 226 53.04 -10.71 -1.68
CA TYR A 226 51.87 -10.43 -0.83
C TYR A 226 50.88 -9.47 -1.49
N GLU A 227 51.43 -8.42 -2.09
CA GLU A 227 50.68 -7.33 -2.72
C GLU A 227 49.88 -7.85 -3.92
N THR A 228 50.48 -8.71 -4.75
CA THR A 228 49.83 -9.30 -5.92
C THR A 228 48.69 -10.24 -5.51
N LEU A 229 48.88 -11.01 -4.43
CA LEU A 229 47.85 -11.90 -3.88
C LEU A 229 46.69 -11.12 -3.26
N CYS A 230 46.98 -10.08 -2.47
CA CYS A 230 45.95 -9.21 -1.88
C CYS A 230 45.17 -8.43 -2.94
N TYR A 231 45.84 -7.95 -3.99
CA TYR A 231 45.18 -7.28 -5.11
C TYR A 231 44.20 -8.23 -5.84
N SER A 232 44.65 -9.44 -6.15
CA SER A 232 43.84 -10.45 -6.85
C SER A 232 42.66 -10.91 -6.00
N ALA A 233 42.88 -11.20 -4.72
CA ALA A 233 41.83 -11.56 -3.78
C ALA A 233 40.82 -10.43 -3.59
N GLY A 234 41.28 -9.18 -3.48
CA GLY A 234 40.41 -8.01 -3.41
C GLY A 234 39.53 -7.82 -4.66
N LYS A 235 40.05 -8.14 -5.85
CA LYS A 235 39.27 -8.12 -7.10
C LYS A 235 38.21 -9.22 -7.10
N GLN A 236 38.54 -10.43 -6.63
CA GLN A 236 37.60 -11.54 -6.51
C GLN A 236 36.47 -11.25 -5.52
N ILE A 237 36.80 -10.71 -4.34
CA ILE A 237 35.81 -10.28 -3.32
C ILE A 237 34.83 -9.27 -3.91
N ARG A 238 35.36 -8.23 -4.58
CA ARG A 238 34.52 -7.18 -5.16
C ARG A 238 33.55 -7.70 -6.21
N TRP A 239 33.97 -8.66 -7.05
CA TRP A 239 33.04 -9.27 -8.02
C TRP A 239 32.06 -10.24 -7.36
N TYR A 240 32.51 -11.03 -6.38
CA TYR A 240 31.68 -12.02 -5.70
C TYR A 240 30.53 -11.37 -4.91
N PHE A 241 30.80 -10.26 -4.21
CA PHE A 241 29.77 -9.51 -3.49
C PHE A 241 29.07 -8.48 -4.39
N GLY A 242 29.80 -7.85 -5.30
CA GLY A 242 29.25 -6.78 -6.14
C GLY A 242 28.22 -7.26 -7.16
N ILE A 243 28.34 -8.47 -7.72
CA ILE A 243 27.35 -9.00 -8.67
C ILE A 243 25.97 -9.17 -7.99
N PRO A 244 25.83 -9.89 -6.86
CA PRO A 244 24.57 -9.97 -6.13
C PRO A 244 23.98 -8.60 -5.76
N THR A 245 24.79 -7.68 -5.25
CA THR A 245 24.32 -6.34 -4.88
C THR A 245 23.83 -5.55 -6.08
N ALA A 246 24.53 -5.62 -7.23
CA ALA A 246 24.10 -4.95 -8.45
C ALA A 246 22.78 -5.52 -8.99
N VAL A 247 22.63 -6.84 -8.98
CA VAL A 247 21.38 -7.51 -9.35
C VAL A 247 20.25 -7.06 -8.42
N ALA A 248 20.47 -7.04 -7.10
CA ALA A 248 19.48 -6.59 -6.13
C ALA A 248 19.08 -5.12 -6.33
N ALA A 249 20.03 -4.24 -6.63
CA ALA A 249 19.75 -2.83 -6.93
C ALA A 249 18.89 -2.67 -8.19
N ILE A 250 19.21 -3.41 -9.27
CA ILE A 250 18.41 -3.40 -10.51
C ILE A 250 17.01 -3.96 -10.26
N SER A 251 16.89 -5.10 -9.56
CA SER A 251 15.61 -5.70 -9.19
C SER A 251 14.77 -4.76 -8.33
N SER A 252 15.39 -3.99 -7.44
CA SER A 252 14.70 -3.00 -6.61
C SER A 252 14.04 -1.91 -7.45
N ILE A 253 14.65 -1.47 -8.55
CA ILE A 253 14.04 -0.47 -9.46
C ILE A 253 12.73 -1.01 -10.05
N PHE A 254 12.73 -2.27 -10.50
CA PHE A 254 11.52 -2.91 -11.03
C PHE A 254 10.48 -3.15 -9.94
N GLY A 255 10.90 -3.60 -8.75
CA GLY A 255 10.00 -3.81 -7.61
C GLY A 255 9.33 -2.53 -7.14
N ILE A 256 10.10 -1.44 -7.01
CA ILE A 256 9.59 -0.11 -6.65
C ILE A 256 8.58 0.38 -7.70
N ARG A 257 8.90 0.24 -8.99
CA ARG A 257 7.97 0.62 -10.07
C ARG A 257 6.68 -0.19 -10.01
N ALA A 258 6.77 -1.51 -9.90
CA ALA A 258 5.59 -2.38 -9.83
C ALA A 258 4.70 -2.08 -8.62
N LEU A 259 5.30 -1.77 -7.46
CA LEU A 259 4.57 -1.39 -6.26
C LEU A 259 3.82 -0.07 -6.44
N PHE A 260 4.48 0.95 -7.01
CA PHE A 260 3.84 2.25 -7.26
C PHE A 260 2.83 2.25 -8.41
N SER A 261 3.01 1.40 -9.43
CA SER A 261 2.10 1.33 -10.58
C SER A 261 0.93 0.37 -10.37
N GLY A 262 1.13 -0.73 -9.64
CA GLY A 262 0.19 -1.86 -9.60
C GLY A 262 -0.51 -2.09 -8.27
N LEU A 263 0.10 -1.74 -7.13
CA LEU A 263 -0.44 -2.11 -5.81
C LEU A 263 -0.95 -0.93 -4.99
N LEU A 264 -0.44 0.28 -5.22
CA LEU A 264 -0.88 1.45 -4.47
C LEU A 264 -2.12 2.11 -5.09
N SER A 265 -3.13 2.35 -4.26
CA SER A 265 -4.35 3.03 -4.67
C SER A 265 -4.06 4.46 -5.15
N SER A 266 -4.93 4.94 -6.03
CA SER A 266 -4.77 6.19 -6.77
C SER A 266 -4.74 7.46 -5.88
N ARG A 267 -4.98 7.31 -4.57
CA ARG A 267 -4.84 8.35 -3.52
C ARG A 267 -3.38 8.84 -3.37
N THR A 268 -2.39 8.08 -3.82
CA THR A 268 -0.96 8.42 -3.64
C THR A 268 -0.31 9.08 -4.87
N LYS A 269 -1.05 9.24 -5.99
CA LYS A 269 -0.50 9.76 -7.27
C LYS A 269 0.18 11.13 -7.13
N ASN A 270 -0.29 12.00 -6.25
CA ASN A 270 0.28 13.34 -6.05
C ASN A 270 1.66 13.35 -5.36
N ASN A 271 2.06 12.26 -4.69
CA ASN A 271 3.34 12.15 -3.96
C ASN A 271 4.30 11.10 -4.53
N ILE A 272 3.99 10.50 -5.69
CA ILE A 272 4.86 9.52 -6.36
C ILE A 272 6.32 9.98 -6.48
N PRO A 273 6.65 11.20 -6.95
CA PRO A 273 8.06 11.61 -7.07
C PRO A 273 8.78 11.65 -5.72
N ALA A 274 8.10 12.09 -4.65
CA ALA A 274 8.67 12.09 -3.30
C ALA A 274 8.88 10.67 -2.76
N MET A 275 7.93 9.76 -3.00
CA MET A 275 8.05 8.37 -2.56
C MET A 275 9.13 7.58 -3.33
N ILE A 276 9.29 7.86 -4.63
CA ILE A 276 10.40 7.33 -5.42
C ILE A 276 11.74 7.83 -4.85
N MET A 277 11.82 9.12 -4.49
CA MET A 277 13.03 9.69 -3.88
C MET A 277 13.37 9.01 -2.55
N ILE A 278 12.38 8.79 -1.68
CA ILE A 278 12.57 8.09 -0.40
C ILE A 278 13.02 6.63 -0.64
N SER A 279 12.38 5.95 -1.60
CA SER A 279 12.74 4.57 -1.95
C SER A 279 14.16 4.47 -2.51
N ALA A 280 14.55 5.43 -3.37
CA ALA A 280 15.90 5.52 -3.89
C ALA A 280 16.94 5.79 -2.78
N ALA A 281 16.61 6.67 -1.82
CA ALA A 281 17.46 6.93 -0.66
C ALA A 281 17.63 5.66 0.20
N MET A 282 16.58 4.87 0.38
CA MET A 282 16.64 3.60 1.11
C MET A 282 17.50 2.55 0.39
N VAL A 283 17.34 2.39 -0.92
CA VAL A 283 18.18 1.50 -1.73
C VAL A 283 19.64 1.93 -1.68
N LEU A 284 19.91 3.24 -1.76
CA LEU A 284 21.27 3.79 -1.63
C LEU A 284 21.86 3.46 -0.25
N LEU A 285 21.07 3.66 0.82
CA LEU A 285 21.49 3.31 2.18
C LEU A 285 21.86 1.83 2.29
N LEU A 286 21.05 0.92 1.76
CA LEU A 286 21.35 -0.52 1.75
C LEU A 286 22.63 -0.81 0.95
N CYS A 287 22.83 -0.19 -0.21
CA CYS A 287 24.06 -0.32 -0.99
C CYS A 287 25.29 0.17 -0.20
N VAL A 288 25.18 1.25 0.57
CA VAL A 288 26.26 1.74 1.44
C VAL A 288 26.59 0.73 2.54
N VAL A 289 25.57 0.14 3.18
CA VAL A 289 25.77 -0.94 4.17
C VAL A 289 26.51 -2.12 3.56
N GLU A 290 26.13 -2.55 2.35
CA GLU A 290 26.83 -3.61 1.61
C GLU A 290 28.27 -3.23 1.25
N CYS A 291 28.53 -1.97 0.91
CA CYS A 291 29.89 -1.49 0.64
C CYS A 291 30.77 -1.53 1.90
N ILE A 292 30.22 -1.14 3.05
CA ILE A 292 30.91 -1.24 4.33
C ILE A 292 31.20 -2.71 4.66
N TYR A 293 30.23 -3.60 4.43
CA TYR A 293 30.41 -5.04 4.62
C TYR A 293 31.51 -5.60 3.72
N MET A 294 31.52 -5.26 2.42
CA MET A 294 32.59 -5.65 1.49
C MET A 294 33.97 -5.18 1.93
N VAL A 295 34.09 -3.96 2.45
CA VAL A 295 35.35 -3.43 2.99
C VAL A 295 35.80 -4.23 4.21
N ALA A 296 34.88 -4.58 5.12
CA ALA A 296 35.18 -5.41 6.27
C ALA A 296 35.66 -6.82 5.87
N VAL A 297 35.00 -7.45 4.89
CA VAL A 297 35.40 -8.75 4.34
C VAL A 297 36.78 -8.67 3.67
N LYS A 298 37.04 -7.62 2.89
CA LYS A 298 38.37 -7.40 2.26
C LYS A 298 39.48 -7.28 3.31
N LYS A 299 39.23 -6.54 4.40
CA LYS A 299 40.19 -6.40 5.51
C LYS A 299 40.46 -7.75 6.18
N SER A 300 39.42 -8.56 6.37
CA SER A 300 39.52 -9.92 6.91
C SER A 300 40.34 -10.84 5.99
N GLY A 301 40.04 -10.81 4.69
CA GLY A 301 40.76 -11.61 3.67
C GLY A 301 42.25 -11.26 3.58
N ASN A 302 42.60 -9.97 3.65
CA ASN A 302 44.01 -9.54 3.67
C ASN A 302 44.76 -10.08 4.91
N ARG A 303 44.12 -10.03 6.09
CA ARG A 303 44.70 -10.61 7.31
C ARG A 303 44.91 -12.12 7.20
N TYR A 304 43.96 -12.83 6.57
CA TYR A 304 44.10 -14.26 6.32
C TYR A 304 45.28 -14.58 5.39
N ILE A 305 45.46 -13.84 4.30
CA ILE A 305 46.61 -14.00 3.39
C ILE A 305 47.93 -13.71 4.12
N LEU A 306 47.96 -12.68 4.98
CA LEU A 306 49.14 -12.37 5.79
C LEU A 306 49.52 -13.53 6.72
N SER A 307 48.53 -14.17 7.35
CA SER A 307 48.77 -15.34 8.21
C SER A 307 49.36 -16.54 7.45
N LEU A 308 49.04 -16.69 6.15
CA LEU A 308 49.60 -17.75 5.30
C LEU A 308 51.03 -17.47 4.84
N MET A 309 51.52 -16.23 4.98
CA MET A 309 52.89 -15.85 4.62
C MET A 309 53.89 -15.98 5.75
N VAL A 310 53.41 -16.03 7.00
CA VAL A 310 54.27 -16.36 8.14
C VAL A 310 54.59 -17.85 8.03
N PRO A 311 55.87 -18.25 7.86
CA PRO A 311 56.21 -19.65 7.72
C PRO A 311 55.81 -20.42 8.98
N GLU A 312 55.06 -21.51 8.82
CA GLU A 312 54.95 -22.53 9.87
C GLU A 312 56.37 -23.04 10.14
N ARG A 313 56.90 -22.78 11.34
CA ARG A 313 58.09 -23.50 11.82
C ARG A 313 57.69 -24.96 11.92
N GLU A 314 58.16 -25.78 10.99
CA GLU A 314 58.18 -27.22 11.15
C GLU A 314 59.15 -27.53 12.30
N GLU A 315 58.62 -28.05 13.42
CA GLU A 315 59.39 -28.88 14.36
C GLU A 315 59.42 -30.32 13.85
#